data_AF-A0A1F8QPK0-F1
#
_entry.id   AF-A0A1F8QPK0-F1
#
_cell.length_a   1.000
_cell.length_b   1.000
_cell.length_c   1.000
_cell.angle_alpha   90.00
_cell.angle_beta   90.00
_cell.angle_gamma   90.00
#
_symmetry.space_group_name_H-M   'P 1'
#
loop_
_entity.id
_entity.type
_entity.pdbx_description
1 polymer ?
#
loop_
_entity_poly.entity_id
_entity_poly.type
_entity_poly.pdbx_seq_one_letter_code
_entity_poly.pdbx_strand_id
1 'polypeptide(L)'
;MEDPIIALYKRMMRYGAPEASARPEGCTPGRRLAVSTSGEFHVCERINEDFPIGDVDHGLDLDRCQQVQQKFATALPDCSHCWARGICQFCFASTCQYGEFAFTDRKCAGMREGLSVQLRSLYTLLEAVPDGLACGDPLIDRYRLVQEPT
;
A
#
# COMPACT_ATOMS: atom_id res chain seq x y z
N MET A 1 -6.11 14.08 6.90
CA MET A 1 -5.24 12.90 6.72
C MET A 1 -5.95 11.75 7.41
N GLU A 2 -6.16 10.61 6.75
CA GLU A 2 -6.83 9.44 7.36
C GLU A 2 -5.92 8.83 8.46
N ASP A 3 -6.52 8.37 9.57
CA ASP A 3 -5.78 7.75 10.66
C ASP A 3 -5.17 6.40 10.22
N PRO A 4 -3.88 6.12 10.52
CA PRO A 4 -3.23 4.87 10.14
C PRO A 4 -3.96 3.60 10.60
N ILE A 5 -4.59 3.62 11.77
CA ILE A 5 -5.34 2.50 12.35
C ILE A 5 -6.59 2.22 11.51
N ILE A 6 -7.30 3.28 11.10
CA ILE A 6 -8.49 3.18 10.26
C ILE A 6 -8.12 2.68 8.86
N ALA A 7 -7.02 3.17 8.30
CA ALA A 7 -6.51 2.71 7.01
C ALA A 7 -6.15 1.21 7.05
N LEU A 8 -5.50 0.77 8.13
CA LEU A 8 -5.17 -0.64 8.35
C LEU A 8 -6.42 -1.52 8.50
N TYR A 9 -7.39 -1.10 9.32
CA TYR A 9 -8.67 -1.81 9.50
C TYR A 9 -9.40 -2.00 8.16
N LYS A 10 -9.56 -0.91 7.38
CA LYS A 10 -10.18 -0.96 6.06
C LYS A 10 -9.44 -1.88 5.10
N ARG A 11 -8.11 -2.00 5.21
CA ARG A 11 -7.29 -2.89 4.38
C ARG A 11 -7.52 -4.34 4.74
N MET A 12 -7.57 -4.66 6.04
CA MET A 12 -7.85 -6.02 6.52
C MET A 12 -9.23 -6.51 6.10
N MET A 13 -10.25 -5.64 6.10
CA MET A 13 -11.62 -6.00 5.71
C MET A 13 -11.80 -6.19 4.19
N ARG A 14 -10.92 -5.61 3.35
CA ARG A 14 -11.02 -5.69 1.88
C ARG A 14 -10.40 -6.96 1.29
N TYR A 15 -9.44 -7.57 1.97
CA TYR A 15 -8.73 -8.73 1.47
C TYR A 15 -9.08 -9.95 2.34
N GLY A 16 -9.95 -10.81 1.80
CA GLY A 16 -10.06 -12.20 2.24
C GLY A 16 -8.70 -12.91 2.06
N ALA A 17 -8.54 -14.06 2.71
CA ALA A 17 -7.26 -14.78 2.86
C ALA A 17 -6.37 -14.70 1.60
N PRO A 18 -5.10 -14.28 1.74
CA PRO A 18 -4.24 -14.03 0.59
C PRO A 18 -3.95 -15.35 -0.12
N GLU A 19 -4.40 -15.48 -1.36
CA GLU A 19 -3.97 -16.57 -2.23
C GLU A 19 -2.44 -16.53 -2.38
N ALA A 20 -1.84 -17.70 -2.63
CA ALA A 20 -0.40 -17.92 -2.64
C ALA A 20 0.30 -17.21 -3.81
N SER A 21 0.35 -15.88 -3.79
CA SER A 21 1.21 -15.10 -4.67
C SER A 21 2.48 -14.72 -3.92
N ALA A 22 3.62 -14.79 -4.62
CA ALA A 22 4.93 -14.39 -4.09
C ALA A 22 5.07 -12.89 -3.85
N ARG A 23 4.01 -12.10 -4.11
CA ARG A 23 4.06 -10.64 -4.20
C ARG A 23 3.16 -10.03 -3.12
N PRO A 24 3.55 -8.90 -2.50
CA PRO A 24 2.61 -8.09 -1.73
C PRO A 24 1.44 -7.72 -2.64
N GLU A 25 0.22 -7.72 -2.11
CA GLU A 25 -0.97 -7.31 -2.87
C GLU A 25 -0.85 -5.83 -3.23
N GLY A 26 -0.36 -5.59 -4.44
CA GLY A 26 -0.03 -4.29 -4.98
C GLY A 26 -1.03 -3.85 -6.06
N CYS A 27 -1.02 -2.56 -6.37
CA CYS A 27 -1.76 -2.03 -7.50
C CYS A 27 -1.25 -2.66 -8.80
N THR A 28 -2.14 -2.99 -9.74
CA THR A 28 -1.76 -3.35 -11.12
C THR A 28 -1.48 -2.07 -11.91
N PRO A 29 -0.31 -1.91 -12.55
CA PRO A 29 -0.09 -0.84 -13.52
C PRO A 29 -1.20 -0.81 -14.57
N GLY A 30 -1.75 0.37 -14.85
CA GLY A 30 -2.88 0.54 -15.75
C GLY A 30 -4.25 0.68 -15.06
N ARG A 31 -4.39 0.28 -13.78
CA ARG A 31 -5.66 0.45 -13.03
C ARG A 31 -5.91 1.90 -12.59
N ARG A 32 -4.84 2.62 -12.29
CA ARG A 32 -4.80 4.08 -12.13
C ARG A 32 -3.73 4.61 -13.06
N LEU A 33 -3.90 5.83 -13.55
CA LEU A 33 -3.00 6.47 -14.50
C LEU A 33 -2.74 7.89 -14.05
N ALA A 34 -1.47 8.30 -14.15
CA ALA A 34 -1.11 9.71 -14.22
C ALA A 34 -0.76 10.04 -15.67
N VAL A 35 -1.15 11.22 -16.13
CA VAL A 35 -0.89 11.67 -17.50
C VAL A 35 0.01 12.90 -17.42
N SER A 36 1.15 12.86 -18.12
CA SER A 36 2.06 13.99 -18.23
C SER A 36 1.53 15.06 -19.19
N THR A 37 2.17 16.23 -19.22
CA THR A 37 1.85 17.28 -20.19
C THR A 37 2.23 16.91 -21.63
N SER A 38 3.12 15.94 -21.81
CA SER A 38 3.46 15.33 -23.11
C SER A 38 2.42 14.32 -23.59
N GLY A 39 1.44 13.95 -22.75
CA GLY A 39 0.43 12.93 -23.07
C GLY A 39 0.90 11.50 -22.80
N GLU A 40 1.98 11.31 -22.04
CA GLU A 40 2.46 9.99 -21.62
C GLU A 40 1.71 9.51 -20.38
N PHE A 41 1.45 8.21 -20.33
CA PHE A 41 0.80 7.56 -19.21
C PHE A 41 1.83 6.96 -18.25
N HIS A 42 1.64 7.18 -16.95
CA HIS A 42 2.47 6.67 -15.87
C HIS A 42 1.63 5.89 -14.86
N VAL A 43 2.29 5.02 -14.09
CA VAL A 43 1.63 4.05 -13.17
C VAL A 43 0.72 4.71 -12.14
N CYS A 44 1.11 5.86 -11.60
CA CYS A 44 0.30 6.68 -10.70
C CYS A 44 0.93 8.07 -10.52
N GLU A 45 0.23 8.98 -9.88
CA GLU A 45 0.69 10.36 -9.60
C GLU A 45 1.89 10.43 -8.66
N ARG A 46 2.18 9.33 -7.96
CA ARG A 46 3.25 9.25 -6.95
C ARG A 46 4.53 8.63 -7.49
N ILE A 47 4.49 8.01 -8.65
CA ILE A 47 5.70 7.51 -9.31
C ILE A 47 6.19 8.62 -10.23
N ASN A 48 7.50 8.88 -10.21
CA ASN A 48 8.10 9.84 -11.12
C ASN A 48 7.85 9.39 -12.58
N GLU A 49 8.02 10.31 -13.54
CA GLU A 49 7.82 10.07 -14.98
C GLU A 49 8.76 8.99 -15.57
N ASP A 50 9.63 8.40 -14.75
CA ASP A 50 10.61 7.35 -15.08
C ASP A 50 10.01 6.06 -15.70
N PHE A 51 8.70 5.81 -15.53
CA PHE A 51 8.04 4.59 -16.02
C PHE A 51 6.82 4.91 -16.90
N PRO A 52 7.03 5.27 -18.18
CA PRO A 52 5.94 5.41 -19.13
C PRO A 52 5.35 4.03 -19.47
N ILE A 53 4.03 3.91 -19.37
CA ILE A 53 3.25 2.69 -19.61
C ILE A 53 2.28 2.83 -20.80
N GLY A 54 2.40 3.90 -21.58
CA GLY A 54 1.56 4.20 -22.73
C GLY A 54 1.49 5.69 -23.02
N ASP A 55 0.60 6.08 -23.91
CA ASP A 55 0.36 7.47 -24.28
C ASP A 55 -1.07 7.68 -24.81
N VAL A 56 -1.46 8.95 -24.98
CA VAL A 56 -2.81 9.34 -25.43
C VAL A 56 -3.15 8.90 -26.86
N ASP A 57 -2.14 8.69 -27.73
CA ASP A 57 -2.35 8.38 -29.14
C ASP A 57 -2.50 6.86 -29.37
N HIS A 58 -1.74 6.06 -28.64
CA HIS A 58 -1.67 4.59 -28.78
C HIS A 58 -2.36 3.85 -27.64
N GLY A 59 -2.72 4.53 -26.56
CA GLY A 59 -3.33 3.93 -25.38
C GLY A 59 -2.32 3.29 -24.43
N LEU A 60 -2.79 2.28 -23.67
CA LEU A 60 -1.94 1.56 -22.73
C LEU A 60 -1.10 0.49 -23.42
N ASP A 61 0.21 0.55 -23.19
CA ASP A 61 1.16 -0.48 -23.59
C ASP A 61 1.20 -1.56 -22.50
N LEU A 62 0.51 -2.68 -22.76
CA LEU A 62 0.40 -3.79 -21.81
C LEU A 62 1.75 -4.48 -21.56
N ASP A 63 2.64 -4.49 -22.55
CA ASP A 63 3.97 -5.07 -22.41
C ASP A 63 4.81 -4.22 -21.45
N ARG A 64 4.76 -2.88 -21.56
CA ARG A 64 5.39 -1.97 -20.60
C ARG A 64 4.80 -2.13 -19.20
N CYS A 65 3.47 -2.25 -19.08
CA CYS A 65 2.81 -2.51 -17.79
C CYS A 65 3.37 -3.79 -17.14
N GLN A 66 3.50 -4.87 -17.91
CA GLN A 66 4.06 -6.14 -17.44
C GLN A 66 5.54 -6.01 -17.06
N GLN A 67 6.33 -5.28 -17.84
CA GLN A 67 7.74 -5.03 -17.54
C GLN A 67 7.93 -4.30 -16.22
N VAL A 68 7.16 -3.23 -15.97
CA VAL A 68 7.19 -2.50 -14.69
C VAL A 68 6.82 -3.42 -13.53
N GLN A 69 5.76 -4.21 -13.71
CA GLN A 69 5.31 -5.17 -12.71
C GLN A 69 6.39 -6.22 -12.40
N GLN A 70 7.10 -6.71 -13.42
CA GLN A 70 8.15 -7.70 -13.28
C GLN A 70 9.41 -7.09 -12.63
N LYS A 71 9.82 -5.87 -13.03
CA LYS A 71 10.93 -5.16 -12.39
C LYS A 71 10.69 -4.99 -10.89
N PHE A 72 9.49 -4.57 -10.50
CA PHE A 72 9.13 -4.44 -9.10
C PHE A 72 9.16 -5.78 -8.36
N ALA A 73 8.65 -6.84 -8.97
CA ALA A 73 8.65 -8.18 -8.37
C ALA A 73 10.05 -8.75 -8.17
N THR A 74 10.96 -8.55 -9.14
CA THR A 74 12.36 -9.01 -9.03
C THR A 74 13.15 -8.22 -7.99
N ALA A 75 12.80 -6.95 -7.78
CA ALA A 75 13.45 -6.11 -6.78
C ALA A 75 13.02 -6.43 -5.33
N LEU A 76 11.89 -7.11 -5.15
CA LEU A 76 11.38 -7.48 -3.83
C LEU A 76 12.13 -8.69 -3.25
N PRO A 77 12.36 -8.72 -1.92
CA PRO A 77 12.80 -9.95 -1.26
C PRO A 77 11.69 -11.00 -1.30
N ASP A 78 12.04 -12.25 -0.98
CA ASP A 78 11.03 -13.31 -0.83
C ASP A 78 10.08 -12.99 0.33
N CYS A 79 8.85 -12.61 -0.03
CA CYS A 79 7.79 -12.24 0.90
C CYS A 79 6.83 -13.41 1.21
N SER A 80 7.07 -14.60 0.66
CA SER A 80 6.16 -15.76 0.76
C SER A 80 5.86 -16.17 2.21
N HIS A 81 6.84 -16.03 3.11
CA HIS A 81 6.73 -16.34 4.53
C HIS A 81 6.50 -15.12 5.43
N CYS A 82 6.25 -13.93 4.86
CA CYS A 82 6.06 -12.72 5.64
C CYS A 82 4.64 -12.64 6.21
N TRP A 83 4.52 -12.59 7.54
CA TRP A 83 3.22 -12.45 8.23
C TRP A 83 2.45 -11.18 7.83
N ALA A 84 3.17 -10.13 7.42
CA ALA A 84 2.58 -8.84 7.06
C ALA A 84 2.19 -8.73 5.58
N ARG A 85 2.31 -9.79 4.77
CA ARG A 85 2.15 -9.74 3.29
C ARG A 85 0.85 -9.08 2.83
N GLY A 86 -0.31 -9.46 3.41
CA GLY A 86 -1.63 -8.93 2.99
C GLY A 86 -1.90 -7.48 3.43
N ILE A 87 -1.19 -7.02 4.47
CA ILE A 87 -1.35 -5.67 5.02
C ILE A 87 -0.15 -4.75 4.71
N CYS A 88 0.83 -5.25 3.96
CA CYS A 88 2.05 -4.52 3.62
C CYS A 88 1.72 -3.27 2.81
N GLN A 89 2.37 -2.15 3.14
CA GLN A 89 2.11 -0.86 2.49
C GLN A 89 3.17 -0.46 1.45
N PHE A 90 4.14 -1.34 1.14
CA PHE A 90 5.06 -1.06 0.04
C PHE A 90 4.33 -1.02 -1.30
N CYS A 91 4.63 0.02 -2.06
CA CYS A 91 4.15 0.25 -3.42
C CYS A 91 5.30 0.74 -4.32
N PHE A 92 5.07 0.78 -5.63
CA PHE A 92 6.04 1.27 -6.61
C PHE A 92 6.65 2.63 -6.22
N ALA A 93 5.83 3.58 -5.77
CA ALA A 93 6.30 4.91 -5.37
C ALA A 93 7.21 4.89 -4.13
N SER A 94 6.96 4.00 -3.16
CA SER A 94 7.79 3.89 -1.96
C SER A 94 9.13 3.20 -2.19
N THR A 95 9.26 2.51 -3.33
CA THR A 95 10.40 1.65 -3.65
C THR A 95 11.21 2.17 -4.84
N CYS A 96 10.63 3.07 -5.64
CA CYS A 96 11.28 3.74 -6.74
C CYS A 96 12.41 4.65 -6.22
N GLN A 97 13.61 4.46 -6.73
CA GLN A 97 14.78 5.29 -6.52
C GLN A 97 15.51 5.44 -7.86
N TYR A 98 15.50 6.66 -8.42
CA TYR A 98 16.20 7.00 -9.66
C TYR A 98 15.86 6.07 -10.85
N GLY A 99 14.57 5.86 -11.13
CA GLY A 99 14.13 4.99 -12.23
C GLY A 99 14.30 3.49 -12.01
N GLU A 100 14.74 3.05 -10.83
CA GLU A 100 14.84 1.64 -10.47
C GLU A 100 14.11 1.33 -9.16
N PHE A 101 13.73 0.07 -8.96
CA PHE A 101 13.12 -0.37 -7.70
C PHE A 101 14.20 -0.91 -6.76
N ALA A 102 14.31 -0.32 -5.57
CA ALA A 102 15.33 -0.68 -4.59
C ALA A 102 14.72 -1.02 -3.23
N PHE A 103 15.01 -2.24 -2.77
CA PHE A 103 14.65 -2.75 -1.45
C PHE A 103 15.87 -2.92 -0.56
N THR A 104 15.64 -2.73 0.74
CA THR A 104 16.60 -3.07 1.79
C THR A 104 15.87 -3.76 2.92
N ASP A 105 16.53 -4.71 3.59
CA ASP A 105 15.95 -5.43 4.73
C ASP A 105 15.53 -4.49 5.86
N ARG A 106 16.26 -3.38 6.01
CA ARG A 106 15.93 -2.31 6.97
C ARG A 106 14.55 -1.70 6.71
N LYS A 107 14.19 -1.44 5.44
CA LYS A 107 12.84 -0.95 5.10
C LYS A 107 11.79 -1.97 5.52
N CYS A 108 12.00 -3.25 5.22
CA CYS A 108 11.07 -4.31 5.60
C CYS A 108 10.93 -4.46 7.12
N ALA A 109 12.02 -4.38 7.87
CA ALA A 109 12.01 -4.42 9.32
C ALA A 109 11.23 -3.24 9.91
N GLY A 110 11.49 -2.02 9.45
CA GLY A 110 10.76 -0.83 9.89
C GLY A 110 9.27 -0.91 9.56
N MET A 111 8.91 -1.46 8.39
CA MET A 111 7.51 -1.64 8.02
C MET A 111 6.81 -2.66 8.92
N ARG A 112 7.45 -3.79 9.23
CA ARG A 112 6.91 -4.80 10.14
C ARG A 112 6.71 -4.24 11.55
N GLU A 113 7.65 -3.44 12.04
CA GLU A 113 7.53 -2.80 13.34
C GLU A 113 6.37 -1.80 13.37
N GLY A 114 6.25 -0.94 12.35
CA GLY A 114 5.14 0.01 12.23
C GLY A 114 3.78 -0.67 12.19
N LEU A 115 3.66 -1.76 11.41
CA LEU A 115 2.43 -2.56 11.35
C LEU A 115 2.14 -3.27 12.68
N SER A 116 3.15 -3.77 13.38
CA SER A 116 3.01 -4.38 14.71
C SER A 116 2.40 -3.39 15.71
N VAL A 117 2.90 -2.15 15.74
CA VAL A 117 2.35 -1.08 16.59
C VAL A 117 0.91 -0.76 16.20
N GLN A 118 0.62 -0.58 14.90
CA GLN A 118 -0.73 -0.27 14.43
C GLN A 118 -1.73 -1.39 14.74
N LEU A 119 -1.32 -2.66 14.59
CA LEU A 119 -2.15 -3.81 14.94
C LEU A 119 -2.46 -3.86 16.43
N ARG A 120 -1.46 -3.64 17.30
CA ARG A 120 -1.69 -3.58 18.75
C ARG A 120 -2.72 -2.51 19.10
N SER A 121 -2.53 -1.29 18.59
CA SER A 121 -3.48 -0.19 18.82
C SER A 121 -4.88 -0.50 18.27
N LEU A 122 -4.97 -1.09 17.08
CA LEU A 122 -6.23 -1.50 16.46
C LEU A 122 -6.98 -2.50 17.34
N TYR A 123 -6.33 -3.58 17.76
CA TYR A 123 -6.98 -4.61 18.57
C TYR A 123 -7.33 -4.11 19.97
N THR A 124 -6.47 -3.30 20.61
CA THR A 124 -6.83 -2.65 21.88
C THR A 124 -8.08 -1.77 21.75
N LEU A 125 -8.22 -1.05 20.64
CA LEU A 125 -9.42 -0.26 20.38
C LEU A 125 -10.65 -1.17 20.17
N LEU A 126 -10.53 -2.21 19.35
CA LEU A 126 -11.63 -3.14 19.08
C LEU A 126 -12.06 -3.92 20.33
N GLU A 127 -11.14 -4.23 21.24
CA GLU A 127 -11.45 -4.86 22.53
C GLU A 127 -12.19 -3.91 23.47
N ALA A 128 -11.78 -2.63 23.51
CA ALA A 128 -12.45 -1.62 24.32
C ALA A 128 -13.83 -1.21 23.76
N VAL A 129 -13.95 -1.17 22.43
CA VAL A 129 -15.16 -0.76 21.71
C VAL A 129 -15.36 -1.63 20.45
N PRO A 130 -16.06 -2.77 20.56
CA PRO A 130 -16.22 -3.74 19.46
C PRO A 130 -16.79 -3.17 18.15
N ASP A 131 -17.68 -2.18 18.24
CA ASP A 131 -18.31 -1.54 17.07
C ASP A 131 -17.66 -0.19 16.69
N GLY A 132 -16.57 0.22 17.36
CA GLY A 132 -15.99 1.55 17.25
C GLY A 132 -15.43 1.93 15.87
N LEU A 133 -15.32 0.96 14.96
CA LEU A 133 -14.84 1.13 13.58
C LEU A 133 -15.86 0.71 12.51
N ALA A 134 -17.10 0.38 12.90
CA ALA A 134 -18.18 0.10 11.95
C ALA A 134 -18.63 1.38 11.22
N CYS A 135 -18.99 1.23 9.95
CA CYS A 135 -19.16 2.33 9.01
C CYS A 135 -20.22 3.36 9.46
N GLY A 136 -19.84 4.64 9.54
CA GLY A 136 -20.76 5.78 9.69
C GLY A 136 -20.73 6.52 11.03
N ASP A 137 -19.97 6.06 12.02
CA ASP A 137 -19.92 6.70 13.34
C ASP A 137 -18.85 7.83 13.39
N PRO A 138 -19.15 9.06 13.86
CA PRO A 138 -18.19 10.16 14.03
C PRO A 138 -17.09 9.91 15.10
N LEU A 139 -16.66 8.67 15.32
CA LEU A 139 -15.74 8.30 16.41
C LEU A 139 -14.25 8.39 16.07
N ILE A 140 -13.90 8.98 14.92
CA ILE A 140 -12.54 9.52 14.74
C ILE A 140 -12.22 10.53 15.87
N ASP A 141 -13.23 11.20 16.44
CA ASP A 141 -13.04 12.12 17.56
C ASP A 141 -12.93 11.45 18.94
N ARG A 142 -13.41 10.20 19.14
CA ARG A 142 -13.32 9.52 20.46
C ARG A 142 -11.96 8.91 20.76
N TYR A 143 -11.11 8.66 19.76
CA TYR A 143 -9.74 8.21 20.02
C TYR A 143 -8.92 9.26 20.78
N ARG A 144 -9.24 10.56 20.62
CA ARG A 144 -8.65 11.64 21.44
C ARG A 144 -9.09 11.58 22.90
N LEU A 145 -10.30 11.11 23.19
CA LEU A 145 -10.85 11.08 24.55
C LEU A 145 -10.31 9.92 25.40
N VAL A 146 -9.74 8.89 24.79
CA VAL A 146 -9.06 7.79 25.52
C VAL A 146 -7.60 8.15 25.86
N GLN A 147 -7.05 9.22 25.27
CA GLN A 147 -5.68 9.67 25.52
C GLN A 147 -5.55 10.83 26.52
N GLU A 148 -6.65 11.31 27.12
CA GLU A 148 -6.54 12.29 28.20
C GLU A 148 -6.17 11.56 29.51
N PRO A 149 -5.03 11.88 30.14
CA PRO A 149 -4.67 11.27 31.41
C PRO A 149 -5.65 11.81 32.47
N THR A 150 -6.31 10.89 33.17
CA THR A 150 -6.98 11.22 34.43
C THR A 150 -5.95 11.31 35.55
#